data_AF-A0A6V6YQM0-F1
#
_entry.id   AF-A0A6V6YQM0-F1
#
_cell.length_a   1.000
_cell.length_b   1.000
_cell.length_c   1.000
_cell.angle_alpha   90.00
_cell.angle_beta   90.00
_cell.angle_gamma   90.00
#
_symmetry.space_group_name_H-M   'P 1'
#
loop_
_entity.id
_entity.type
_entity.pdbx_description
1 polymer ?
#
loop_
_entity_poly.entity_id
_entity_poly.type
_entity_poly.pdbx_seq_one_letter_code
_entity_poly.pdbx_strand_id
1 'polypeptide(L)'
;MKKNILIITSIILFGCNNSKKADLNKEKVVKKELRPFFDSDQICHYYLGSTSDFEHLSNDKAKQTEKKKEFSTFFYGYYPKNVEKSFEKLLLKYKYKKSNLSIKQQKQIEGIFSEKDSLKNDACACIAEYRDIFIFKKEGKTVGIAKICFKNARFQITGSKIDTEDFGLIDKLDRLKKIVRPENYSILITE
;
A
#
# COMPACT_ATOMS: atom_id res chain seq x y z
N MET A 1 -79.64 34.84 13.19
CA MET A 1 -79.40 33.50 13.74
C MET A 1 -77.96 33.43 14.23
N LYS A 2 -77.79 32.96 15.47
CA LYS A 2 -76.56 33.03 16.28
C LYS A 2 -75.40 32.27 15.62
N LYS A 3 -74.19 32.83 15.67
CA LYS A 3 -72.98 32.01 15.77
C LYS A 3 -71.94 32.70 16.64
N ASN A 4 -71.45 31.92 17.58
CA ASN A 4 -70.78 32.35 18.80
C ASN A 4 -69.32 32.73 18.56
N ILE A 5 -68.87 33.64 19.41
CA ILE A 5 -67.47 33.94 19.74
C ILE A 5 -66.76 32.66 20.18
N LEU A 6 -65.51 32.48 19.74
CA LEU A 6 -64.45 31.84 20.54
C LEU A 6 -63.08 32.26 19.98
N ILE A 7 -62.43 33.13 20.74
CA ILE A 7 -61.01 33.49 20.64
C ILE A 7 -60.24 32.36 21.31
N ILE A 8 -59.34 31.69 20.58
CA ILE A 8 -58.31 30.84 21.16
C ILE A 8 -56.99 31.14 20.45
N THR A 9 -56.28 32.13 20.97
CA THR A 9 -54.85 32.35 20.74
C THR A 9 -54.09 31.26 21.50
N SER A 10 -53.67 30.21 20.80
CA SER A 10 -52.80 29.18 21.38
C SER A 10 -51.35 29.59 21.20
N ILE A 11 -50.78 30.23 22.24
CA ILE A 11 -49.34 30.37 22.42
C ILE A 11 -48.86 29.02 22.97
N ILE A 12 -48.28 28.19 22.11
CA ILE A 12 -47.56 26.99 22.55
C ILE A 12 -46.06 27.31 22.48
N LEU A 13 -45.57 27.91 23.56
CA LEU A 13 -44.16 27.89 23.93
C LEU A 13 -43.86 26.55 24.61
N PHE A 14 -43.55 25.52 23.82
CA PHE A 14 -42.81 24.35 24.31
C PHE A 14 -41.41 24.36 23.68
N GLY A 15 -40.46 24.90 24.44
CA GLY A 15 -39.07 24.97 24.03
C GLY A 15 -38.13 25.18 25.21
N CYS A 16 -38.01 24.16 26.07
CA CYS A 16 -36.92 23.90 27.02
C CYS A 16 -37.05 22.41 27.41
N ASN A 17 -36.03 21.57 27.55
CA ASN A 17 -34.62 21.78 27.82
C ASN A 17 -33.84 20.48 27.51
N ASN A 18 -32.50 20.56 27.53
CA ASN A 18 -31.53 19.47 27.46
C ASN A 18 -31.12 18.96 26.07
N SER A 19 -30.36 19.78 25.32
CA SER A 19 -29.17 19.19 24.70
C SER A 19 -28.09 19.13 25.78
N LYS A 20 -27.96 17.94 26.40
CA LYS A 20 -26.68 17.57 26.98
C LYS A 20 -25.68 17.75 25.82
N LYS A 21 -24.80 18.75 25.92
CA LYS A 21 -23.54 18.70 25.18
C LYS A 21 -22.94 17.36 25.57
N ALA A 22 -23.03 16.39 24.65
CA ALA A 22 -22.19 15.23 24.74
C ALA A 22 -20.78 15.82 24.75
N ASP A 23 -20.14 15.74 25.92
CA ASP A 23 -18.70 15.81 26.01
C ASP A 23 -18.22 14.80 24.98
N LEU A 24 -17.81 15.31 23.81
CA LEU A 24 -16.85 14.64 22.99
C LEU A 24 -15.65 14.53 23.92
N ASN A 25 -15.61 13.41 24.65
CA ASN A 25 -14.36 12.80 25.06
C ASN A 25 -13.47 12.98 23.84
N LYS A 26 -12.58 13.97 23.91
CA LYS A 26 -11.30 13.89 23.25
C LYS A 26 -10.70 12.64 23.85
N GLU A 27 -11.07 11.49 23.28
CA GLU A 27 -10.18 10.34 23.25
C GLU A 27 -8.86 10.97 22.85
N LYS A 28 -7.96 11.04 23.84
CA LYS A 28 -6.56 11.30 23.59
C LYS A 28 -6.27 10.34 22.45
N VAL A 29 -6.07 10.86 21.24
CA VAL A 29 -5.48 10.11 20.14
C VAL A 29 -4.10 9.78 20.68
N VAL A 30 -4.02 8.68 21.41
CA VAL A 30 -2.78 8.05 21.81
C VAL A 30 -2.11 7.84 20.48
N LYS A 31 -1.04 8.58 20.21
CA LYS A 31 -0.17 8.32 19.06
C LYS A 31 0.23 6.86 19.19
N LYS A 32 -0.50 5.96 18.53
CA LYS A 32 -0.16 4.55 18.47
C LYS A 32 1.21 4.54 17.80
N GLU A 33 2.22 4.06 18.51
CA GLU A 33 3.54 3.91 17.92
C GLU A 33 3.39 3.05 16.67
N LEU A 34 3.85 3.60 15.55
CA LEU A 34 3.77 2.94 14.25
C LEU A 34 4.65 1.70 14.29
N ARG A 35 4.04 0.53 14.37
CA ARG A 35 4.78 -0.74 14.38
C ARG A 35 5.20 -1.09 12.94
N PRO A 36 6.49 -1.17 12.63
CA PRO A 36 6.94 -1.58 11.30
C PRO A 36 6.46 -3.01 10.99
N PHE A 37 6.18 -3.29 9.73
CA PHE A 37 5.81 -4.63 9.26
C PHE A 37 6.95 -5.64 9.46
N PHE A 38 8.20 -5.14 9.39
CA PHE A 38 9.41 -5.94 9.48
C PHE A 38 10.39 -5.30 10.45
N ASP A 39 11.08 -6.13 11.24
CA ASP A 39 12.28 -5.71 11.97
C ASP A 39 13.47 -5.75 11.00
N SER A 40 13.73 -4.63 10.31
CA SER A 40 14.79 -4.53 9.29
C SER A 40 15.73 -3.36 9.57
N ASP A 41 17.01 -3.55 9.28
CA ASP A 41 18.02 -2.48 9.28
C ASP A 41 18.36 -1.97 7.88
N GLN A 42 17.91 -2.69 6.84
CA GLN A 42 18.16 -2.35 5.45
C GLN A 42 16.94 -2.67 4.58
N ILE A 43 16.64 -1.75 3.65
CA ILE A 43 15.61 -1.94 2.63
C ILE A 43 16.28 -1.84 1.25
N CYS A 44 16.18 -2.92 0.47
CA CYS A 44 16.56 -2.95 -0.92
C CYS A 44 15.31 -2.80 -1.80
N HIS A 45 15.38 -1.96 -2.83
CA HIS A 45 14.35 -1.90 -3.87
C HIS A 45 14.91 -2.38 -5.20
N TYR A 46 14.14 -3.21 -5.88
CA TYR A 46 14.42 -3.75 -7.20
C TYR A 46 13.25 -3.46 -8.12
N TYR A 47 13.52 -3.02 -9.33
CA TYR A 47 12.48 -2.67 -10.28
C TYR A 47 12.76 -3.15 -11.70
N LEU A 48 11.68 -3.38 -12.45
CA LEU A 48 11.72 -3.49 -13.89
C LEU A 48 11.25 -2.17 -14.51
N GLY A 49 12.09 -1.60 -15.37
CA GLY A 49 11.97 -0.22 -15.85
C GLY A 49 10.79 -0.03 -16.80
N SER A 50 10.67 -0.87 -17.82
CA SER A 50 9.64 -0.73 -18.85
C SER A 50 8.56 -1.83 -18.78
N THR A 51 7.34 -1.47 -19.16
CA THR A 51 6.24 -2.44 -19.36
C THR A 51 6.60 -3.43 -20.47
N SER A 52 7.29 -2.98 -21.52
CA SER A 52 7.76 -3.83 -22.62
C SER A 52 8.75 -4.91 -22.16
N ASP A 53 9.64 -4.62 -21.21
CA ASP A 53 10.54 -5.64 -20.64
C ASP A 53 9.73 -6.72 -19.91
N PHE A 54 8.68 -6.30 -19.19
CA PHE A 54 7.81 -7.21 -18.45
C PHE A 54 6.99 -8.11 -19.40
N GLU A 55 6.42 -7.51 -20.45
CA GLU A 55 5.68 -8.22 -21.48
C GLU A 55 6.58 -9.16 -22.29
N HIS A 56 7.79 -8.73 -22.64
CA HIS A 56 8.75 -9.58 -23.35
C HIS A 56 9.14 -10.80 -22.51
N LEU A 57 9.38 -10.64 -21.21
CA LEU A 57 9.65 -11.76 -20.30
C LEU A 57 8.45 -12.73 -20.20
N SER A 58 7.25 -12.25 -20.49
CA SER A 58 6.00 -13.01 -20.41
C SER A 58 5.59 -13.68 -21.74
N ASN A 59 6.01 -13.10 -22.88
CA ASN A 59 5.59 -13.46 -24.23
C ASN A 59 6.67 -14.15 -25.09
N ASP A 60 7.82 -14.51 -24.54
CA ASP A 60 8.88 -15.19 -25.29
C ASP A 60 8.42 -16.59 -25.79
N LYS A 61 7.88 -16.65 -27.02
CA LYS A 61 7.25 -17.84 -27.62
C LYS A 61 8.25 -18.96 -27.98
N ALA A 62 9.56 -18.71 -27.89
CA ALA A 62 10.59 -19.62 -28.39
C ALA A 62 11.52 -20.22 -27.31
N LYS A 63 11.47 -19.79 -26.04
CA LYS A 63 12.38 -20.29 -24.99
C LYS A 63 11.67 -20.74 -23.71
N GLN A 64 11.55 -22.06 -23.60
CA GLN A 64 11.26 -22.90 -22.42
C GLN A 64 9.99 -22.54 -21.62
N THR A 65 8.94 -23.36 -21.80
CA THR A 65 7.69 -23.36 -21.02
C THR A 65 7.91 -23.23 -19.51
N GLU A 66 8.99 -23.84 -19.01
CA GLU A 66 9.37 -23.79 -17.61
C GLU A 66 9.79 -22.40 -17.14
N LYS A 67 10.60 -21.66 -17.90
CA LYS A 67 11.03 -20.29 -17.56
C LYS A 67 9.85 -19.32 -17.53
N LYS A 68 8.86 -19.52 -18.40
CA LYS A 68 7.61 -18.74 -18.43
C LYS A 68 6.72 -19.08 -17.23
N LYS A 69 6.58 -20.38 -16.91
CA LYS A 69 5.83 -20.84 -15.73
C LYS A 69 6.45 -20.34 -14.45
N GLU A 70 7.78 -20.40 -14.35
CA GLU A 70 8.59 -19.80 -13.30
C GLU A 70 8.22 -18.32 -13.21
N PHE A 71 8.57 -17.50 -14.21
CA PHE A 71 8.29 -16.05 -14.21
C PHE A 71 6.87 -15.70 -13.77
N SER A 72 5.87 -16.39 -14.34
CA SER A 72 4.47 -16.14 -13.99
C SER A 72 4.16 -16.43 -12.53
N THR A 73 4.71 -17.52 -11.98
CA THR A 73 4.55 -17.88 -10.57
C THR A 73 5.08 -16.78 -9.64
N PHE A 74 6.24 -16.18 -9.95
CA PHE A 74 6.87 -15.17 -9.09
C PHE A 74 6.29 -13.76 -9.29
N PHE A 75 6.02 -13.35 -10.53
CA PHE A 75 5.76 -11.93 -10.87
C PHE A 75 4.30 -11.63 -11.24
N TYR A 76 3.48 -12.65 -11.51
CA TYR A 76 2.02 -12.53 -11.60
C TYR A 76 1.30 -13.22 -10.43
N GLY A 77 1.89 -14.29 -9.91
CA GLY A 77 1.31 -15.12 -8.85
C GLY A 77 1.67 -14.68 -7.42
N TYR A 78 1.28 -15.52 -6.46
CA TYR A 78 1.46 -15.30 -5.02
C TYR A 78 2.75 -15.92 -4.45
N TYR A 79 3.74 -16.25 -5.28
CA TYR A 79 5.04 -16.72 -4.78
C TYR A 79 5.95 -15.52 -4.43
N PRO A 80 6.74 -15.56 -3.34
CA PRO A 80 6.88 -16.68 -2.41
C PRO A 80 5.86 -16.62 -1.28
N LYS A 81 5.41 -17.80 -0.82
CA LYS A 81 4.54 -17.92 0.36
C LYS A 81 5.32 -17.69 1.67
N ASN A 82 6.63 -17.94 1.67
CA ASN A 82 7.53 -17.75 2.80
C ASN A 82 8.70 -16.85 2.41
N VAL A 83 9.46 -16.36 3.38
CA VAL A 83 10.63 -15.52 3.08
C VAL A 83 11.74 -16.37 2.43
N GLU A 84 12.08 -16.06 1.18
CA GLU A 84 13.09 -16.78 0.40
C GLU A 84 14.45 -16.10 0.46
N LYS A 85 15.46 -16.83 0.95
CA LYS A 85 16.82 -16.28 1.16
C LYS A 85 17.49 -15.85 -0.13
N SER A 86 17.21 -16.52 -1.24
CA SER A 86 17.86 -16.31 -2.54
C SER A 86 17.03 -15.46 -3.50
N PHE A 87 15.96 -14.80 -3.03
CA PHE A 87 15.04 -14.05 -3.90
C PHE A 87 15.76 -12.98 -4.73
N GLU A 88 16.78 -12.32 -4.20
CA GLU A 88 17.59 -11.35 -4.96
C GLU A 88 18.24 -11.95 -6.21
N LYS A 89 18.73 -13.20 -6.13
CA LYS A 89 19.35 -13.87 -7.29
C LYS A 89 18.33 -14.09 -8.41
N LEU A 90 17.08 -14.41 -8.03
CA LEU A 90 15.99 -14.55 -8.98
C LEU A 90 15.64 -13.21 -9.63
N LEU A 91 15.58 -12.11 -8.87
CA LEU A 91 15.33 -10.78 -9.42
C LEU A 91 16.38 -10.41 -10.48
N LEU A 92 17.66 -10.65 -10.19
CA LEU A 92 18.75 -10.42 -11.13
C LEU A 92 18.67 -11.33 -12.36
N LYS A 93 18.30 -12.61 -12.20
CA LYS A 93 18.04 -13.55 -13.32
C LYS A 93 16.99 -13.00 -14.30
N TYR A 94 16.00 -12.27 -13.80
CA TYR A 94 14.96 -11.63 -14.60
C TYR A 94 15.18 -10.14 -14.85
N LYS A 95 16.44 -9.69 -14.79
CA LYS A 95 16.89 -8.34 -15.17
C LYS A 95 16.26 -7.20 -14.36
N TYR A 96 15.78 -7.47 -13.15
CA TYR A 96 15.43 -6.39 -12.23
C TYR A 96 16.68 -5.61 -11.86
N LYS A 97 16.55 -4.28 -11.86
CA LYS A 97 17.62 -3.36 -11.48
C LYS A 97 17.45 -2.99 -10.02
N LYS A 98 18.55 -2.98 -9.26
CA LYS A 98 18.55 -2.47 -7.89
C LYS A 98 18.59 -0.94 -7.91
N SER A 99 17.72 -0.29 -7.14
CA SER A 99 17.76 1.15 -6.95
C SER A 99 18.82 1.54 -5.91
N ASN A 100 19.36 2.75 -6.07
CA ASN A 100 20.25 3.37 -5.08
C ASN A 100 19.42 4.19 -4.09
N LEU A 101 18.96 3.56 -3.00
CA LEU A 101 18.17 4.23 -1.96
C LEU A 101 19.07 4.86 -0.88
N SER A 102 18.90 6.15 -0.65
CA SER A 102 19.48 6.84 0.51
C SER A 102 18.86 6.35 1.82
N ILE A 103 19.56 6.56 2.94
CA ILE A 103 19.06 6.26 4.29
C ILE A 103 17.73 6.98 4.57
N LYS A 104 17.59 8.22 4.10
CA LYS A 104 16.35 9.00 4.23
C LYS A 104 15.18 8.33 3.50
N GLN A 105 15.40 7.86 2.27
CA GLN A 105 14.37 7.14 1.51
C GLN A 105 13.99 5.82 2.18
N GLN A 106 14.97 5.06 2.70
CA GLN A 106 14.69 3.82 3.43
C GLN A 106 13.80 4.08 4.66
N LYS A 107 14.10 5.10 5.47
CA LYS A 107 13.25 5.50 6.61
C LYS A 107 11.84 5.92 6.19
N GLN A 108 11.71 6.63 5.06
CA GLN A 108 10.40 7.00 4.53
C GLN A 108 9.60 5.77 4.08
N ILE A 109 10.26 4.79 3.47
CA ILE A 109 9.67 3.52 3.04
C ILE A 109 9.24 2.70 4.24
N GLU A 110 10.07 2.57 5.27
CA GLU A 110 9.73 1.90 6.53
C GLU A 110 8.46 2.50 7.16
N GLY A 111 8.35 3.83 7.19
CA GLY A 111 7.15 4.52 7.67
C GLY A 111 5.89 4.27 6.81
N ILE A 112 6.02 3.82 5.55
CA ILE A 112 4.90 3.38 4.71
C ILE A 112 4.54 1.92 5.03
N PHE A 113 5.54 1.06 5.23
CA PHE A 113 5.38 -0.33 5.66
C PHE A 113 5.29 -0.44 7.19
N SER A 114 4.35 0.28 7.79
CA SER A 114 4.07 0.24 9.22
C SER A 114 2.55 0.22 9.48
N GLU A 115 2.17 -0.36 10.60
CA GLU A 115 0.79 -0.39 11.08
C GLU A 115 0.31 1.05 11.27
N LYS A 116 -0.69 1.43 10.47
CA LYS A 116 -1.49 2.63 10.67
C LYS A 116 -2.93 2.21 10.63
N ASP A 117 -3.77 2.92 11.39
CA ASP A 117 -5.21 2.80 11.28
C ASP A 117 -5.59 2.99 9.80
N SER A 118 -6.10 1.93 9.17
CA SER A 118 -6.56 2.01 7.78
C SER A 118 -7.93 1.39 7.65
N LEU A 119 -8.80 2.16 7.01
CA LEU A 119 -9.99 1.70 6.33
C LEU A 119 -9.57 0.94 5.07
N LYS A 120 -10.35 -0.07 4.69
CA LYS A 120 -10.10 -0.92 3.52
C LYS A 120 -10.13 -0.10 2.23
N ASN A 121 -9.28 -0.49 1.28
CA ASN A 121 -9.29 0.04 -0.08
C ASN A 121 -9.80 -1.04 -1.04
N ASP A 122 -10.63 -0.67 -2.01
CA ASP A 122 -11.09 -1.59 -3.04
C ASP A 122 -9.96 -1.84 -4.06
N ALA A 123 -9.45 -3.07 -4.08
CA ALA A 123 -8.46 -3.48 -5.08
C ALA A 123 -9.13 -3.70 -6.45
N CYS A 124 -8.55 -3.16 -7.52
CA CYS A 124 -9.04 -3.40 -8.88
C CYS A 124 -8.90 -4.89 -9.29
N ALA A 125 -9.88 -5.39 -10.05
CA ALA A 125 -9.99 -6.78 -10.53
C ALA A 125 -8.98 -7.19 -11.62
N CYS A 126 -7.83 -6.51 -11.72
CA CYS A 126 -6.81 -6.76 -12.74
C CYS A 126 -5.69 -7.68 -12.21
N ILE A 127 -5.03 -8.39 -13.13
CA ILE A 127 -3.85 -9.20 -12.82
C ILE A 127 -2.72 -8.29 -12.31
N ALA A 128 -2.04 -8.70 -11.23
CA ALA A 128 -0.93 -7.93 -10.67
C ALA A 128 0.34 -8.13 -11.53
N GLU A 129 0.94 -7.02 -11.97
CA GLU A 129 2.26 -7.01 -12.58
C GLU A 129 3.28 -6.50 -11.54
N TYR A 130 3.92 -7.41 -10.81
CA TYR A 130 4.81 -7.05 -9.71
C TYR A 130 6.18 -6.57 -10.21
N ARG A 131 6.25 -5.34 -10.71
CA ARG A 131 7.47 -4.74 -11.26
C ARG A 131 8.34 -4.03 -10.25
N ASP A 132 7.86 -3.84 -9.03
CA ASP A 132 8.56 -3.15 -7.96
C ASP A 132 8.59 -4.05 -6.74
N ILE A 133 9.79 -4.46 -6.34
CA ILE A 133 10.02 -5.45 -5.28
C ILE A 133 10.89 -4.81 -4.20
N PHE A 134 10.41 -4.89 -2.96
CA PHE A 134 11.11 -4.47 -1.76
C PHE A 134 11.57 -5.70 -0.99
N ILE A 135 12.84 -5.70 -0.59
CA ILE A 135 13.46 -6.75 0.21
C ILE A 135 13.95 -6.11 1.50
N PHE A 136 13.38 -6.58 2.60
CA PHE A 136 13.69 -6.13 3.95
C PHE A 136 14.72 -7.08 4.54
N LYS A 137 15.80 -6.52 5.07
CA LYS A 137 16.92 -7.27 5.64
C LYS A 137 17.17 -6.86 7.08
N LYS A 138 17.61 -7.85 7.87
CA LYS A 138 18.15 -7.68 9.21
C LYS A 138 19.49 -8.40 9.24
N GLU A 139 20.57 -7.67 9.55
CA GLU A 139 21.94 -8.22 9.59
C GLU A 139 22.29 -8.97 8.29
N GLY A 140 21.87 -8.42 7.15
CA GLY A 140 22.07 -8.99 5.82
C GLY A 140 21.14 -10.16 5.45
N LYS A 141 20.32 -10.68 6.37
CA LYS A 141 19.36 -11.77 6.11
C LYS A 141 18.01 -11.21 5.67
N THR A 142 17.41 -11.77 4.64
CA THR A 142 16.04 -11.42 4.23
C THR A 142 15.06 -11.80 5.33
N VAL A 143 14.30 -10.81 5.83
CA VAL A 143 13.22 -10.98 6.82
C VAL A 143 11.85 -10.66 6.25
N GLY A 144 11.79 -10.01 5.09
CA GLY A 144 10.53 -9.62 4.45
C GLY A 144 10.67 -9.37 2.96
N ILE A 145 9.59 -9.64 2.23
CA ILE A 145 9.49 -9.35 0.80
C ILE A 145 8.13 -8.65 0.57
N ALA A 146 8.15 -7.51 -0.08
CA ALA A 146 6.93 -6.86 -0.57
C ALA A 146 7.00 -6.69 -2.08
N LYS A 147 6.01 -7.23 -2.79
CA LYS A 147 5.86 -7.09 -4.24
C LYS A 147 4.74 -6.10 -4.51
N ILE A 148 4.99 -5.09 -5.32
CA ILE A 148 4.07 -3.99 -5.58
C ILE A 148 3.79 -3.89 -7.08
N CYS A 149 2.50 -3.78 -7.42
CA CYS A 149 2.01 -3.39 -8.73
C CYS A 149 1.36 -2.01 -8.61
N PHE A 150 2.14 -0.96 -8.86
CA PHE A 150 1.64 0.42 -8.78
C PHE A 150 0.51 0.73 -9.77
N LYS A 151 0.43 -0.01 -10.89
CA LYS A 151 -0.61 0.17 -11.92
C LYS A 151 -2.01 -0.16 -11.40
N ASN A 152 -2.13 -1.26 -10.66
CA ASN A 152 -3.41 -1.81 -10.20
C ASN A 152 -3.60 -1.70 -8.69
N ALA A 153 -2.73 -0.97 -8.01
CA ALA A 153 -2.67 -0.86 -6.55
C ALA A 153 -2.62 -2.22 -5.81
N ARG A 154 -2.10 -3.26 -6.46
CA ARG A 154 -2.00 -4.60 -5.87
C ARG A 154 -0.65 -4.79 -5.20
N PHE A 155 -0.64 -5.54 -4.12
CA PHE A 155 0.57 -5.88 -3.40
C PHE A 155 0.51 -7.31 -2.88
N GLN A 156 1.70 -7.84 -2.60
CA GLN A 156 1.86 -9.02 -1.79
C GLN A 156 2.94 -8.73 -0.76
N ILE A 157 2.66 -9.01 0.52
CA ILE A 157 3.61 -8.89 1.61
C ILE A 157 3.83 -10.27 2.22
N THR A 158 5.09 -10.68 2.33
CA THR A 158 5.51 -11.96 2.90
C THR A 158 6.52 -11.72 4.01
N GLY A 159 6.33 -12.36 5.16
CA GLY A 159 7.25 -12.28 6.31
C GLY A 159 6.89 -11.25 7.39
N SER A 160 5.80 -10.50 7.22
CA SER A 160 5.32 -9.59 8.26
C SER A 160 4.84 -10.37 9.49
N LYS A 161 5.13 -9.85 10.69
CA LYS A 161 4.62 -10.40 11.96
C LYS A 161 3.29 -9.80 12.39
N ILE A 162 2.83 -8.77 11.68
CA ILE A 162 1.58 -8.08 11.93
C ILE A 162 0.69 -8.16 10.69
N ASP A 163 -0.59 -7.90 10.88
CA ASP A 163 -1.56 -7.86 9.80
C ASP A 163 -1.19 -6.78 8.77
N THR A 164 -1.28 -7.16 7.50
CA THR A 164 -0.98 -6.30 6.35
C THR A 164 -2.14 -6.20 5.37
N GLU A 165 -3.31 -6.77 5.71
CA GLU A 165 -4.50 -6.76 4.83
C GLU A 165 -4.90 -5.34 4.42
N ASP A 166 -4.77 -4.37 5.33
CA ASP A 166 -5.10 -2.96 5.08
C ASP A 166 -3.93 -2.13 4.51
N PHE A 167 -2.85 -2.78 4.07
CA PHE A 167 -1.82 -2.09 3.31
C PHE A 167 -2.38 -1.61 1.95
N GLY A 168 -1.71 -0.64 1.32
CA GLY A 168 -2.03 -0.29 -0.06
C GLY A 168 -3.18 0.69 -0.27
N LEU A 169 -3.48 1.55 0.70
CA LEU A 169 -4.21 2.79 0.42
C LEU A 169 -3.53 3.53 -0.76
N ILE A 170 -4.32 4.09 -1.68
CA ILE A 170 -3.81 4.75 -2.90
C ILE A 170 -2.77 5.82 -2.56
N ASP A 171 -2.98 6.58 -1.48
CA ASP A 171 -2.04 7.61 -1.02
C ASP A 171 -0.70 7.00 -0.55
N LYS A 172 -0.73 5.87 0.17
CA LYS A 172 0.48 5.15 0.60
C LYS A 172 1.26 4.65 -0.61
N LEU A 173 0.58 4.08 -1.61
CA LEU A 173 1.22 3.58 -2.83
C LEU A 173 1.76 4.70 -3.71
N ASP A 174 1.06 5.83 -3.83
CA ASP A 174 1.55 7.00 -4.56
C ASP A 174 2.79 7.59 -3.91
N ARG A 175 2.78 7.73 -2.57
CA ARG A 175 3.96 8.16 -1.80
C ARG A 175 5.13 7.20 -1.99
N LEU A 176 4.88 5.89 -1.95
CA LEU A 176 5.91 4.89 -2.18
C LEU A 176 6.49 5.03 -3.59
N LYS A 177 5.64 5.17 -4.61
CA LYS A 177 6.05 5.33 -6.01
C LYS A 177 6.89 6.59 -6.21
N LYS A 178 6.53 7.72 -5.60
CA LYS A 178 7.30 8.98 -5.63
C LYS A 178 8.71 8.82 -5.06
N ILE A 179 8.88 7.99 -4.03
CA ILE A 179 10.20 7.73 -3.43
C ILE A 179 11.11 6.93 -4.38
N VAL A 180 10.55 5.91 -5.06
CA VAL A 180 11.36 4.94 -5.83
C VAL A 180 11.37 5.17 -7.35
N ARG A 181 10.47 5.99 -7.88
CA ARG A 181 10.37 6.37 -9.30
C ARG A 181 10.13 7.89 -9.45
N PRO A 182 11.02 8.75 -8.94
CA PRO A 182 10.81 10.21 -8.95
C PRO A 182 10.73 10.80 -10.37
N GLU A 183 11.46 10.24 -11.34
CA GLU A 183 11.51 10.71 -12.73
C GLU A 183 10.13 10.72 -13.42
N ASN A 184 9.23 9.81 -13.04
CA ASN A 184 7.86 9.76 -13.56
C ASN A 184 6.96 10.89 -13.05
N TYR A 185 7.42 11.67 -12.05
CA TYR A 185 6.70 12.79 -11.46
C TYR A 185 7.39 14.13 -11.73
N SER A 186 8.68 14.13 -12.09
CA SER A 186 9.41 15.35 -12.47
C SER A 186 8.79 16.05 -13.69
N ILE A 187 8.11 15.32 -14.56
CA ILE A 187 7.43 15.85 -15.76
C ILE A 187 6.08 16.50 -15.41
N LEU A 188 5.49 16.17 -14.26
CA LEU A 188 4.16 16.65 -13.83
C LEU A 188 4.20 17.91 -12.96
N ILE A 189 5.39 18.42 -12.62
CA ILE A 189 5.57 19.61 -11.77
C ILE A 189 6.00 20.83 -12.63
N THR A 190 6.15 20.66 -13.94
CA THR A 190 6.58 21.71 -14.88
C THR A 190 5.47 22.24 -15.78
N GLU A 191 4.21 22.22 -15.34
CA GLU A 191 3.11 22.97 -15.97
C GLU A 191 2.57 24.06 -15.05
#